data_AF-A0A3M1H1X6-F1
#
_entry.id   AF-A0A3M1H1X6-F1
#
_cell.length_a   1.000
_cell.length_b   1.000
_cell.length_c   1.000
_cell.angle_alpha   90.00
_cell.angle_beta   90.00
_cell.angle_gamma   90.00
#
_symmetry.space_group_name_H-M   'P 1'
#
loop_
_entity.id
_entity.type
_entity.pdbx_description
1 polymer ?
#
loop_
_entity_poly.entity_id
_entity_poly.type
_entity_poly.pdbx_seq_one_letter_code
_entity_poly.pdbx_strand_id
1 'polypeptide(L)'
;MTFHFRKSLKGSLVLMEKEKNYDKIPFLAFLLGYLVPGMGHIYIGKKGKGLFFLVLLLGTFLFGFYLCDGSEVAPWQKNGYGKIERRYSFLAQAGIGLAAWIPAGLQGFTIPVQEKEGGIIEPRWSLGLLYMMISGILNLLVAQDAYEKAVFLKKALKQEKKE
;
A
#
# COMPACT_ATOMS: atom_id res chain seq x y z
N MET A 1 33.11 -11.66 -32.61
CA MET A 1 33.69 -11.71 -31.24
C MET A 1 32.92 -10.86 -30.21
N THR A 2 32.24 -9.80 -30.63
CA THR A 2 31.49 -8.85 -29.77
C THR A 2 30.27 -9.42 -29.05
N PHE A 3 29.65 -10.50 -29.56
CA PHE A 3 28.40 -11.05 -29.03
C PHE A 3 28.59 -11.87 -27.74
N HIS A 4 29.69 -12.64 -27.65
CA HIS A 4 30.03 -13.42 -26.45
C HIS A 4 30.40 -12.53 -25.26
N PHE A 5 31.13 -11.42 -25.52
CA PHE A 5 31.56 -10.49 -24.48
C PHE A 5 30.38 -9.71 -23.86
N ARG A 6 29.43 -9.25 -24.68
CA ARG A 6 28.20 -8.59 -24.19
C ARG A 6 27.33 -9.50 -23.32
N LYS A 7 27.27 -10.80 -23.64
CA LYS A 7 26.52 -11.80 -22.85
C LYS A 7 27.18 -12.04 -21.48
N SER A 8 28.51 -12.09 -21.45
CA SER A 8 29.29 -12.21 -20.20
C SER A 8 29.10 -10.98 -19.29
N LEU A 9 29.18 -9.76 -19.83
CA LEU A 9 28.95 -8.53 -19.06
C LEU A 9 27.52 -8.42 -18.53
N LYS A 10 26.51 -8.80 -19.33
CA LYS A 10 25.11 -8.85 -18.85
C LYS A 10 24.95 -9.83 -17.68
N GLY A 11 25.61 -10.99 -17.75
CA GLY A 11 25.67 -11.93 -16.62
C GLY A 11 26.25 -11.27 -15.39
N SER A 12 27.48 -10.75 -15.47
CA SER A 12 28.15 -10.09 -14.34
C SER A 12 27.36 -8.93 -13.73
N LEU A 13 26.69 -8.12 -14.56
CA LEU A 13 25.80 -7.04 -14.11
C LEU A 13 24.58 -7.58 -13.35
N VAL A 14 23.97 -8.65 -13.84
CA VAL A 14 22.83 -9.31 -13.16
C VAL A 14 23.27 -9.89 -11.81
N LEU A 15 24.46 -10.50 -11.75
CA LEU A 15 25.01 -11.04 -10.50
C LEU A 15 25.34 -9.92 -9.50
N MET A 16 25.89 -8.79 -9.96
CA MET A 16 26.14 -7.62 -9.10
C MET A 16 24.84 -6.99 -8.58
N GLU A 17 23.79 -6.89 -9.40
CA GLU A 17 22.50 -6.37 -8.95
C GLU A 17 21.79 -7.33 -7.98
N LYS A 18 22.03 -8.64 -8.16
CA LYS A 18 21.59 -9.71 -7.26
C LYS A 18 22.28 -9.66 -5.90
N GLU A 19 23.62 -9.56 -5.86
CA GLU A 19 24.41 -9.36 -4.63
C GLU A 19 23.93 -8.12 -3.86
N LYS A 20 23.75 -6.98 -4.54
CA LYS A 20 23.21 -5.76 -3.92
C LYS A 20 21.82 -5.93 -3.31
N ASN A 21 21.02 -6.86 -3.83
CA ASN A 21 19.70 -7.17 -3.29
C ASN A 21 19.72 -8.27 -2.21
N TYR A 22 20.84 -8.94 -1.97
CA TYR A 22 20.97 -10.03 -0.99
C TYR A 22 20.86 -9.55 0.46
N ASP A 23 21.42 -8.39 0.77
CA ASP A 23 21.45 -7.82 2.12
C ASP A 23 20.10 -7.20 2.53
N LYS A 24 19.14 -7.15 1.61
CA LYS A 24 17.83 -6.56 1.86
C LYS A 24 16.99 -7.46 2.74
N ILE A 25 16.46 -6.87 3.81
CA ILE A 25 15.64 -7.59 4.79
C ILE A 25 14.22 -7.73 4.20
N PRO A 26 13.70 -8.96 4.02
CA PRO A 26 12.35 -9.16 3.46
C PRO A 26 11.27 -8.45 4.26
N PHE A 27 11.37 -8.47 5.59
CA PHE A 27 10.47 -7.76 6.48
C PHE A 27 10.47 -6.24 6.25
N LEU A 28 11.63 -5.65 5.89
CA LEU A 28 11.70 -4.22 5.58
C LEU A 28 10.98 -3.90 4.27
N ALA A 29 10.99 -4.82 3.29
CA ALA A 29 10.20 -4.67 2.06
C ALA A 29 8.69 -4.64 2.35
N PHE A 30 8.23 -5.49 3.27
CA PHE A 30 6.84 -5.47 3.75
C PHE A 30 6.51 -4.15 4.43
N LEU A 31 7.31 -3.73 5.40
CA LEU A 31 7.07 -2.52 6.19
C LEU A 31 7.06 -1.28 5.31
N LEU A 32 8.01 -1.17 4.37
CA LEU A 32 8.05 -0.06 3.40
C LEU A 32 6.83 -0.07 2.48
N GLY A 33 6.44 -1.24 1.96
CA GLY A 33 5.25 -1.37 1.12
C GLY A 33 3.94 -1.06 1.85
N TYR A 34 3.85 -1.42 3.13
CA TYR A 34 2.73 -1.06 3.98
C TYR A 34 2.69 0.46 4.23
N LEU A 35 3.82 1.06 4.59
CA LEU A 35 3.90 2.47 4.94
C LEU A 35 3.59 3.40 3.76
N VAL A 36 4.12 3.04 2.58
CA VAL A 36 3.94 3.76 1.33
C VAL A 36 3.63 2.76 0.21
N PRO A 37 2.44 2.84 -0.41
CA PRO A 37 2.05 1.90 -1.45
C PRO A 37 3.08 1.81 -2.56
N GLY A 38 3.49 0.59 -2.90
CA GLY A 38 4.46 0.31 -3.96
C GLY A 38 5.95 0.45 -3.58
N MET A 39 6.30 1.01 -2.41
CA MET A 39 7.70 1.15 -2.00
C MET A 39 8.41 -0.19 -1.75
N GLY A 40 7.68 -1.22 -1.31
CA GLY A 40 8.23 -2.58 -1.14
C GLY A 40 8.80 -3.16 -2.45
N HIS A 41 8.11 -2.96 -3.57
CA HIS A 41 8.59 -3.42 -4.89
C HIS A 41 9.77 -2.58 -5.40
N ILE A 42 9.77 -1.27 -5.14
CA ILE A 42 10.92 -0.41 -5.47
C ILE A 42 12.15 -0.83 -4.67
N TYR A 43 11.98 -1.15 -3.38
CA TYR A 43 13.04 -1.64 -2.52
C TYR A 43 13.66 -2.93 -3.07
N ILE A 44 12.89 -3.81 -3.71
CA ILE A 44 13.38 -5.05 -4.33
C ILE A 44 13.96 -4.82 -5.75
N GLY A 45 13.99 -3.57 -6.22
CA GLY A 45 14.47 -3.20 -7.57
C GLY A 45 13.42 -3.32 -8.66
N LYS A 46 12.17 -3.70 -8.34
CA LYS A 46 11.05 -3.81 -9.29
C LYS A 46 10.32 -2.48 -9.44
N LYS A 47 11.04 -1.47 -9.94
CA LYS A 47 10.55 -0.07 -10.05
C LYS A 47 9.23 0.06 -10.81
N GLY A 48 9.06 -0.64 -11.94
CA GLY A 48 7.84 -0.55 -12.75
C GLY A 48 6.59 -1.00 -11.99
N LYS A 49 6.67 -2.14 -11.27
CA LYS A 49 5.55 -2.62 -10.45
C LYS A 49 5.29 -1.72 -9.25
N GLY A 50 6.36 -1.23 -8.60
CA GLY A 50 6.22 -0.32 -7.48
C GLY A 50 5.52 0.99 -7.86
N LEU A 51 5.92 1.61 -8.98
CA LEU A 51 5.27 2.82 -9.48
C LEU A 51 3.81 2.57 -9.87
N PHE A 52 3.52 1.43 -10.51
CA PHE A 52 2.15 1.05 -10.86
C PHE A 52 1.25 0.97 -9.62
N PHE A 53 1.69 0.26 -8.57
CA PHE A 53 0.91 0.14 -7.33
C PHE A 53 0.81 1.47 -6.58
N LEU A 54 1.86 2.29 -6.61
CA LEU A 54 1.82 3.63 -6.03
C LEU A 54 0.71 4.47 -6.67
N VAL A 55 0.70 4.58 -8.00
CA VAL A 55 -0.30 5.40 -8.71
C VAL A 55 -1.71 4.82 -8.56
N LEU A 56 -1.86 3.50 -8.70
CA LEU A 56 -3.16 2.84 -8.60
C LEU A 56 -3.77 2.98 -7.20
N LEU A 57 -3.03 2.58 -6.16
CA LEU A 57 -3.56 2.56 -4.79
C LEU A 57 -3.72 3.97 -4.24
N LEU A 58 -2.72 4.84 -4.43
CA LEU A 58 -2.80 6.23 -3.98
C LEU A 58 -3.87 7.00 -4.75
N GLY A 59 -3.97 6.81 -6.07
CA GLY A 59 -5.00 7.42 -6.90
C GLY A 59 -6.41 6.98 -6.51
N THR A 60 -6.62 5.67 -6.29
CA THR A 60 -7.92 5.12 -5.84
C THR A 60 -8.29 5.67 -4.47
N PHE A 61 -7.32 5.75 -3.55
CA PHE A 61 -7.52 6.30 -2.21
C PHE A 61 -7.88 7.79 -2.26
N LEU A 62 -7.10 8.61 -2.98
CA LEU A 62 -7.35 10.05 -3.11
C LEU A 62 -8.67 10.34 -3.82
N PHE A 63 -9.05 9.54 -4.80
CA PHE A 63 -10.34 9.65 -5.47
C PHE A 63 -11.50 9.34 -4.50
N GLY A 64 -11.37 8.28 -3.70
CA GLY A 64 -12.34 7.97 -2.63
C GLY A 64 -12.41 9.07 -1.57
N PHE A 65 -11.25 9.61 -1.17
CA PHE A 65 -11.16 10.73 -0.21
C PHE A 65 -11.85 11.99 -0.73
N TYR A 66 -11.65 12.32 -2.01
CA TYR A 66 -12.31 13.45 -2.67
C TYR A 66 -13.83 13.26 -2.76
N LEU A 67 -14.31 12.05 -3.08
CA LEU A 67 -15.74 11.76 -3.10
C LEU A 67 -16.40 11.89 -1.71
N CYS A 68 -15.64 11.58 -0.66
CA CYS A 68 -16.01 11.74 0.74
C CYS A 68 -15.73 13.15 1.30
N ASP A 69 -15.39 14.13 0.47
CA ASP A 69 -15.11 15.52 0.88
C ASP A 69 -14.14 15.63 2.08
N GLY A 70 -13.20 14.70 2.14
CA GLY A 70 -12.25 14.55 3.25
C GLY A 70 -12.84 14.24 4.64
N SER A 71 -14.15 14.00 4.76
CA SER A 71 -14.90 13.99 6.02
C SER A 71 -15.18 12.60 6.61
N GLU A 72 -14.53 11.54 6.12
CA GLU A 72 -14.87 10.14 6.45
C GLU A 72 -13.67 9.31 6.95
N VAL A 73 -12.52 9.94 7.23
CA VAL A 73 -11.28 9.24 7.66
C VAL A 73 -11.12 9.23 9.18
N ALA A 74 -12.07 9.77 9.95
CA ALA A 74 -11.96 9.75 11.41
C ALA A 74 -12.44 8.42 12.02
N PRO A 75 -11.75 7.93 13.07
CA PRO A 75 -12.08 6.67 13.73
C PRO A 75 -13.32 6.72 14.65
N TRP A 76 -13.86 7.91 14.95
CA TRP A 76 -14.79 8.07 16.07
C TRP A 76 -15.89 9.13 15.82
N GLN A 77 -17.14 8.75 16.10
CA GLN A 77 -18.35 9.58 15.93
C GLN A 77 -19.01 9.84 17.29
N LYS A 78 -19.40 11.10 17.53
CA LYS A 78 -19.90 11.58 18.82
C LYS A 78 -21.39 11.31 19.08
N ASN A 79 -22.24 11.19 18.04
CA ASN A 79 -23.65 10.78 18.15
C ASN A 79 -24.15 10.17 16.82
N GLY A 80 -24.97 9.11 16.89
CA GLY A 80 -25.62 8.44 15.74
C GLY A 80 -25.54 6.89 15.75
N TYR A 81 -26.61 6.23 15.28
CA TYR A 81 -26.68 4.76 15.07
C TYR A 81 -25.73 4.36 13.92
N GLY A 82 -24.79 3.44 14.16
CA GLY A 82 -23.77 3.02 13.18
C GLY A 82 -22.32 2.95 13.69
N LYS A 83 -22.10 3.01 15.01
CA LYS A 83 -20.76 2.99 15.66
C LYS A 83 -19.84 1.83 15.25
N ILE A 84 -20.37 0.72 14.76
CA ILE A 84 -19.62 -0.50 14.43
C ILE A 84 -19.11 -0.47 12.98
N GLU A 85 -19.90 0.00 12.02
CA GLU A 85 -19.60 -0.03 10.59
C GLU A 85 -18.43 0.90 10.22
N ARG A 86 -18.35 2.08 10.84
CA ARG A 86 -17.24 3.04 10.62
C ARG A 86 -15.90 2.58 11.20
N ARG A 87 -15.89 1.74 12.25
CA ARG A 87 -14.64 1.20 12.84
C ARG A 87 -13.98 0.19 11.90
N TYR A 88 -14.78 -0.69 11.30
CA TYR A 88 -14.28 -1.64 10.30
C TYR A 88 -13.83 -0.94 9.01
N SER A 89 -14.54 0.13 8.63
CA SER A 89 -14.14 0.97 7.50
C SER A 89 -12.79 1.66 7.74
N PHE A 90 -12.57 2.22 8.94
CA PHE A 90 -11.30 2.81 9.32
C PHE A 90 -10.16 1.79 9.39
N LEU A 91 -10.41 0.59 9.92
CA LEU A 91 -9.42 -0.50 9.93
C LEU A 91 -8.99 -0.90 8.52
N ALA A 92 -9.93 -0.99 7.59
CA ALA A 92 -9.63 -1.26 6.19
C ALA A 92 -8.83 -0.10 5.55
N GLN A 93 -9.17 1.15 5.87
CA GLN A 93 -8.42 2.33 5.40
C GLN A 93 -7.01 2.40 5.97
N ALA A 94 -6.81 2.05 7.24
CA ALA A 94 -5.49 2.03 7.88
C ALA A 94 -4.48 1.14 7.12
N GLY A 95 -4.98 0.18 6.35
CA GLY A 95 -4.19 -0.67 5.46
C GLY A 95 -3.37 0.08 4.40
N ILE A 96 -3.76 1.30 4.01
CA ILE A 96 -3.03 2.12 3.01
C ILE A 96 -1.76 2.79 3.58
N GLY A 97 -1.48 2.60 4.87
CA GLY A 97 -0.33 3.18 5.55
C GLY A 97 -0.51 4.66 5.85
N LEU A 98 0.55 5.45 5.65
CA LEU A 98 0.57 6.87 6.06
C LEU A 98 -0.54 7.71 5.42
N ALA A 99 -1.01 7.33 4.23
CA ALA A 99 -2.07 8.06 3.54
C ALA A 99 -3.41 8.06 4.30
N ALA A 100 -3.70 7.07 5.14
CA ALA A 100 -4.87 7.09 6.03
C ALA A 100 -4.54 7.69 7.41
N TRP A 101 -3.35 7.41 7.94
CA TRP A 101 -2.95 7.88 9.27
C TRP A 101 -2.77 9.40 9.36
N ILE A 102 -2.28 10.06 8.30
CA ILE A 102 -2.07 11.52 8.29
C ILE A 102 -3.42 12.27 8.38
N PRO A 103 -4.42 12.02 7.51
CA PRO A 103 -5.72 12.65 7.65
C PRO A 103 -6.41 12.30 8.97
N ALA A 104 -6.30 11.05 9.44
CA ALA A 104 -6.87 10.62 10.72
C ALA A 104 -6.29 11.38 11.92
N GLY A 105 -4.98 11.62 11.90
CA GLY A 105 -4.28 12.39 12.94
C GLY A 105 -4.63 13.88 12.91
N LEU A 106 -4.71 14.48 11.72
CA LEU A 106 -5.07 15.89 11.53
C LEU A 106 -6.53 16.19 11.88
N GLN A 107 -7.44 15.25 11.62
CA GLN A 107 -8.87 15.39 11.91
C GLN A 107 -9.23 15.15 13.38
N GLY A 108 -8.25 14.77 14.23
CA GLY A 108 -8.37 14.76 15.68
C GLY A 108 -9.69 14.19 16.21
N PHE A 109 -9.85 12.87 16.21
CA PHE A 109 -10.83 12.09 17.02
C PHE A 109 -12.32 12.49 17.02
N THR A 110 -12.76 13.52 16.30
CA THR A 110 -14.16 13.94 16.28
C THR A 110 -14.43 14.78 15.05
N ILE A 111 -15.26 14.24 14.14
CA ILE A 111 -15.92 15.05 13.12
C ILE A 111 -17.31 15.40 13.65
N PRO A 112 -17.75 16.67 13.61
CA PRO A 112 -19.16 16.96 13.66
C PRO A 112 -19.79 16.42 12.38
N VAL A 113 -20.48 15.28 12.48
CA VAL A 113 -21.35 14.80 11.41
C VAL A 113 -22.49 15.80 11.29
N GLN A 114 -22.69 16.38 10.10
CA GLN A 114 -23.99 16.96 9.79
C GLN A 114 -25.01 15.82 9.78
N GLU A 115 -25.71 15.64 10.89
CA GLU A 115 -26.89 14.82 10.97
C GLU A 115 -27.97 15.53 10.13
N LYS A 116 -28.05 15.20 8.84
CA LYS A 116 -29.22 15.59 8.06
C LYS A 116 -30.40 14.77 8.58
N GLU A 117 -31.35 15.44 9.23
CA GLU A 117 -32.63 14.87 9.64
C GLU A 117 -33.32 14.21 8.43
N GLY A 118 -33.41 12.88 8.46
CA GLY A 118 -34.03 12.08 7.40
C GLY A 118 -33.22 10.83 7.08
N GLY A 119 -33.59 9.70 7.69
CA GLY A 119 -32.86 8.43 7.65
C GLY A 119 -32.80 7.76 6.27
N ILE A 120 -31.98 8.28 5.37
CA ILE A 120 -31.42 7.57 4.21
C ILE A 120 -29.98 8.08 4.02
N ILE A 121 -28.99 7.24 4.32
CA ILE A 121 -27.57 7.55 4.06
C ILE A 121 -27.43 7.72 2.55
N GLU A 122 -27.09 8.92 2.05
CA GLU A 122 -26.99 9.16 0.61
C GLU A 122 -25.90 8.26 -0.04
N PRO A 123 -26.20 7.51 -1.13
CA PRO A 123 -25.29 6.50 -1.73
C PRO A 123 -23.90 6.99 -2.12
N ARG A 124 -23.75 8.31 -2.35
CA ARG A 124 -22.50 8.93 -2.84
C ARG A 124 -21.35 8.79 -1.83
N TRP A 125 -21.66 8.82 -0.54
CA TRP A 125 -20.69 8.74 0.55
C TRP A 125 -20.18 7.32 0.79
N SER A 126 -21.05 6.31 0.59
CA SER A 126 -20.69 4.90 0.69
C SER A 126 -19.69 4.46 -0.38
N LEU A 127 -19.76 5.04 -1.58
CA LEU A 127 -18.81 4.74 -2.66
C LEU A 127 -17.41 5.25 -2.34
N GLY A 128 -17.24 6.49 -1.87
CA GLY A 128 -15.91 7.00 -1.53
C GLY A 128 -15.23 6.19 -0.42
N LEU A 129 -16.00 5.82 0.62
CA LEU A 129 -15.56 4.91 1.68
C LEU A 129 -15.09 3.57 1.13
N LEU A 130 -15.89 2.95 0.25
CA LEU A 130 -15.59 1.67 -0.35
C LEU A 130 -14.26 1.72 -1.13
N TYR A 131 -14.03 2.77 -1.92
CA TYR A 131 -12.78 2.96 -2.65
C TYR A 131 -11.56 3.03 -1.71
N MET A 132 -11.68 3.78 -0.60
CA MET A 132 -10.60 3.89 0.38
C MET A 132 -10.35 2.57 1.12
N MET A 133 -11.42 1.83 1.48
CA MET A 133 -11.32 0.51 2.11
C MET A 133 -10.68 -0.54 1.21
N ILE A 134 -11.12 -0.59 -0.06
CA ILE A 134 -10.56 -1.51 -1.06
C ILE A 134 -9.07 -1.19 -1.27
N SER A 135 -8.71 0.08 -1.39
CA SER A 135 -7.31 0.50 -1.55
C SER A 135 -6.45 0.06 -0.36
N GLY A 136 -6.93 0.25 0.87
CA GLY A 136 -6.17 -0.13 2.07
C GLY A 136 -6.01 -1.66 2.23
N ILE A 137 -7.05 -2.45 1.94
CA ILE A 137 -6.93 -3.91 1.93
C ILE A 137 -5.99 -4.38 0.83
N LEU A 138 -6.09 -3.80 -0.37
CA LEU A 138 -5.18 -4.12 -1.48
C LEU A 138 -3.73 -3.77 -1.16
N ASN A 139 -3.47 -2.68 -0.43
CA ASN A 139 -2.11 -2.31 -0.06
C ASN A 139 -1.43 -3.36 0.83
N LEU A 140 -2.18 -3.99 1.75
CA LEU A 140 -1.68 -5.11 2.56
C LEU A 140 -1.29 -6.31 1.69
N LEU A 141 -2.12 -6.65 0.71
CA LEU A 141 -1.85 -7.75 -0.23
C LEU A 141 -0.61 -7.44 -1.10
N VAL A 142 -0.47 -6.19 -1.55
CA VAL A 142 0.69 -5.75 -2.33
C VAL A 142 1.96 -5.75 -1.47
N ALA A 143 1.89 -5.35 -0.20
CA ALA A 143 3.00 -5.43 0.73
C ALA A 143 3.44 -6.89 0.97
N GLN A 144 2.49 -7.82 1.08
CA GLN A 144 2.78 -9.26 1.18
C GLN A 144 3.41 -9.81 -0.12
N ASP A 145 2.90 -9.41 -1.29
CA ASP A 145 3.49 -9.78 -2.58
C ASP A 145 4.95 -9.31 -2.71
N ALA A 146 5.28 -8.12 -2.17
CA ALA A 146 6.66 -7.65 -2.08
C ALA A 146 7.49 -8.54 -1.15
N TYR A 147 6.99 -8.86 0.05
CA TYR A 147 7.65 -9.73 1.01
C TYR A 147 8.01 -11.10 0.42
N GLU A 148 7.05 -11.77 -0.20
CA GLU A 148 7.25 -13.09 -0.79
C GLU A 148 8.33 -13.07 -1.89
N LYS A 149 8.33 -12.04 -2.73
CA LYS A 149 9.37 -11.87 -3.75
C LYS A 149 10.75 -11.62 -3.15
N ALA A 150 10.85 -10.84 -2.07
CA ALA A 150 12.11 -10.62 -1.38
C ALA A 150 12.65 -11.93 -0.78
N VAL A 151 11.79 -12.74 -0.16
CA VAL A 151 12.16 -14.08 0.36
C VAL A 151 12.63 -15.00 -0.76
N PHE A 152 11.91 -15.04 -1.89
CA PHE A 152 12.28 -15.87 -3.03
C PHE A 152 13.64 -15.50 -3.61
N LEU A 153 13.92 -14.19 -3.79
CA LEU A 153 15.22 -13.71 -4.26
C LEU A 153 16.35 -14.12 -3.32
N LYS A 154 16.16 -13.97 -2.00
CA LYS A 154 17.16 -14.38 -1.02
C LYS A 154 17.44 -15.89 -1.06
N LYS A 155 16.40 -16.71 -1.24
CA LYS A 155 16.54 -18.17 -1.40
C LYS A 155 17.31 -18.54 -2.67
N ALA A 156 16.98 -17.92 -3.81
CA ALA A 156 17.64 -18.18 -5.09
C ALA A 156 19.14 -17.84 -5.03
N LEU A 157 19.51 -16.72 -4.42
CA LEU A 157 20.92 -16.32 -4.23
C LEU A 157 21.69 -17.28 -3.32
N LYS A 158 21.03 -17.80 -2.28
CA LYS A 158 21.63 -18.79 -1.40
C LYS A 158 21.89 -20.12 -2.11
N GLN A 159 21.13 -20.46 -3.15
CA GLN A 159 21.37 -21.64 -3.98
C GLN A 159 22.54 -21.41 -4.94
N GLU A 160 22.58 -20.26 -5.62
CA GLU A 160 23.68 -19.91 -6.53
C GLU A 160 25.04 -19.79 -5.84
N LYS A 161 25.10 -19.43 -4.56
CA LYS A 161 26.37 -19.43 -3.77
C LYS A 161 26.82 -20.81 -3.30
N LYS A 162 25.95 -21.83 -3.38
CA LYS A 162 26.25 -23.20 -2.96
C LYS A 162 26.69 -24.11 -4.10
N GLU A 163 26.38 -23.72 -5.33
CA GLU A 163 26.83 -24.35 -6.57
C GLU A 163 28.18 -23.78 -7.01
#